data_AF-A0A975S9H1-F1
#
_entry.id   AF-A0A975S9H1-F1
#
_cell.length_a   1.000
_cell.length_b   1.000
_cell.length_c   1.000
_cell.angle_alpha   90.00
_cell.angle_beta   90.00
_cell.angle_gamma   90.00
#
_symmetry.space_group_name_H-M   'P 1'
#
loop_
_entity.id
_entity.type
_entity.pdbx_description
1 polymer ?
#
loop_
_entity_poly.entity_id
_entity_poly.type
_entity_poly.pdbx_seq_one_letter_code
_entity_poly.pdbx_strand_id
1 'polypeptide(L)'
;MEKLLRELEAKEKLVKEVTEDIARIKEDLMQEMKKEGIDKYLTKGASISYIPSSVSYVFNSRQFRQENSQLYESYLNQERVTNEQIRISRSKS
;
A
#
# COMPACT_ATOMS: atom_id res chain seq x y z
N MET A 1 -16.89 32.76 8.57
CA MET A 1 -15.94 31.73 9.05
C MET A 1 -16.68 30.50 9.57
N GLU A 2 -17.64 30.64 10.50
CA GLU A 2 -18.45 29.52 11.00
C GLU A 2 -19.19 28.73 9.91
N LYS A 3 -19.75 29.40 8.91
CA LYS A 3 -20.39 28.74 7.76
C LYS A 3 -19.41 27.82 7.00
N LEU A 4 -18.18 28.29 6.79
CA LEU A 4 -17.14 27.52 6.09
C LEU A 4 -16.66 26.33 6.93
N LEU A 5 -16.58 26.48 8.26
CA LEU A 5 -16.26 25.38 9.17
C LEU A 5 -17.34 24.29 9.15
N ARG A 6 -18.61 24.66 9.21
CA ARG A 6 -19.73 23.69 9.11
C ARG A 6 -19.78 23.00 7.76
N GLU A 7 -19.51 23.72 6.67
CA GLU A 7 -19.41 23.12 5.34
C GLU A 7 -18.24 22.14 5.25
N LEU A 8 -17.08 22.47 5.83
CA LEU A 8 -15.92 21.58 5.89
C LEU A 8 -16.23 20.29 6.67
N GLU A 9 -16.79 20.41 7.88
CA GLU A 9 -17.17 19.26 8.71
C GLU A 9 -18.17 18.34 8.01
N ALA A 10 -19.17 18.90 7.32
CA ALA A 10 -20.14 18.13 6.55
C ALA A 10 -19.47 17.37 5.38
N LYS A 11 -18.48 17.98 4.71
CA LYS A 11 -17.73 17.34 3.64
C LYS A 11 -16.81 16.25 4.16
N GLU A 12 -16.12 16.48 5.28
CA GLU A 12 -15.28 15.46 5.91
C GLU A 12 -16.09 14.25 6.36
N LYS A 13 -17.27 14.48 6.95
CA LYS A 13 -18.20 13.41 7.30
C LYS A 13 -18.63 12.61 6.06
N LEU A 14 -19.00 13.29 4.97
CA LEU A 14 -19.37 12.63 3.73
C LEU A 14 -18.21 11.81 3.14
N VAL A 15 -16.98 12.34 3.17
CA VAL A 15 -15.79 11.60 2.72
C VAL A 15 -15.60 10.33 3.54
N LYS A 16 -15.80 10.40 4.86
CA LYS A 16 -15.72 9.24 5.73
C LYS A 16 -16.78 8.19 5.39
N GLU A 17 -18.04 8.59 5.27
CA GLU A 17 -19.15 7.69 4.90
C GLU A 17 -18.92 7.02 3.55
N VAL A 18 -18.51 7.78 2.53
CA VAL A 18 -18.20 7.24 1.20
C VAL A 18 -17.01 6.28 1.26
N THR A 19 -16.01 6.55 2.09
CA THR A 19 -14.84 5.67 2.25
C THR A 19 -15.23 4.34 2.89
N GLU A 20 -16.10 4.37 3.89
CA GLU A 20 -16.65 3.17 4.54
C GLU A 20 -17.51 2.34 3.57
N ASP A 21 -18.36 3.01 2.78
CA ASP A 21 -19.16 2.34 1.75
C ASP A 21 -18.30 1.71 0.65
N ILE A 22 -17.23 2.37 0.21
CA ILE A 22 -16.26 1.81 -0.73
C ILE A 22 -15.58 0.57 -0.14
N ALA A 23 -15.21 0.60 1.14
CA ALA A 23 -14.60 -0.54 1.81
C ALA A 23 -15.55 -1.75 1.84
N ARG A 24 -16.82 -1.51 2.19
CA ARG A 24 -17.87 -2.54 2.18
C ARG A 24 -18.07 -3.14 0.78
N ILE A 25 -18.20 -2.31 -0.25
CA ILE A 25 -18.37 -2.78 -1.64
C ILE A 25 -17.17 -3.62 -2.10
N LYS A 26 -15.95 -3.25 -1.72
CA LYS A 26 -14.75 -4.04 -2.03
C LYS A 26 -14.76 -5.41 -1.35
N GLU A 27 -15.22 -5.47 -0.11
CA GLU A 27 -15.35 -6.72 0.61
C GLU A 27 -16.42 -7.62 -0.02
N ASP A 28 -17.58 -7.07 -0.39
CA ASP A 28 -18.63 -7.79 -1.10
C ASP A 28 -18.13 -8.34 -2.45
N LEU A 29 -17.44 -7.51 -3.24
CA LEU A 29 -16.80 -7.91 -4.50
C LEU A 29 -15.80 -9.04 -4.29
N MET A 30 -14.97 -8.95 -3.25
CA MET A 30 -14.00 -9.99 -2.92
C MET A 30 -14.69 -11.32 -2.58
N GLN A 31 -15.78 -11.30 -1.81
CA GLN A 31 -16.51 -12.52 -1.44
C GLN A 31 -17.19 -13.16 -2.65
N GLU A 32 -17.82 -12.38 -3.53
CA GLU A 32 -18.41 -12.92 -4.76
C GLU A 32 -17.34 -13.45 -5.72
N MET A 33 -16.23 -12.74 -5.95
CA MET A 33 -15.11 -13.25 -6.75
C MET A 33 -14.55 -14.55 -6.19
N LYS A 34 -14.41 -14.66 -4.86
CA LYS A 34 -13.96 -15.88 -4.18
C LYS A 34 -14.96 -17.04 -4.35
N LYS A 35 -16.26 -16.76 -4.21
CA LYS A 35 -17.34 -17.74 -4.34
C LYS A 35 -17.48 -18.26 -5.76
N GLU A 36 -17.31 -17.41 -6.75
CA GLU A 36 -17.35 -17.77 -8.17
C GLU A 36 -16.02 -18.32 -8.71
N GLY A 37 -14.94 -18.26 -7.92
CA GLY A 37 -13.61 -18.71 -8.34
C GLY A 37 -13.01 -17.85 -9.46
N ILE A 38 -13.33 -16.55 -9.47
CA ILE A 38 -12.86 -15.59 -10.48
C ILE A 38 -11.63 -14.84 -9.94
N ASP A 39 -10.47 -15.10 -10.53
CA ASP A 39 -9.24 -14.37 -10.19
C ASP A 39 -9.16 -13.00 -10.86
N LYS A 40 -9.83 -12.82 -12.01
CA LYS A 40 -9.80 -11.58 -12.77
C LYS A 40 -11.11 -11.33 -13.51
N TYR A 41 -11.65 -10.12 -13.35
CA TYR A 41 -12.84 -9.64 -14.03
C TYR A 41 -12.54 -8.37 -14.83
N LEU A 42 -12.87 -8.38 -16.12
CA LEU A 42 -12.60 -7.29 -17.06
C LEU A 42 -13.92 -6.70 -17.54
N THR A 43 -14.03 -5.38 -17.47
CA THR A 43 -15.14 -4.60 -18.05
C THR A 43 -14.57 -3.58 -19.04
N LYS A 44 -15.45 -2.86 -19.75
CA LYS A 44 -15.03 -1.78 -20.68
C LYS A 44 -14.26 -0.65 -20.00
N GLY A 45 -14.40 -0.47 -18.68
CA GLY A 45 -13.80 0.66 -17.94
C GLY A 45 -12.90 0.27 -16.77
N ALA A 46 -12.84 -1.00 -16.38
CA ALA A 46 -12.06 -1.45 -15.23
C ALA A 46 -11.60 -2.90 -15.36
N SER A 47 -10.44 -3.19 -14.77
CA SER A 47 -9.95 -4.54 -14.49
C SER A 47 -9.89 -4.73 -12.99
N ILE A 48 -10.52 -5.77 -12.49
CA ILE A 48 -10.47 -6.16 -11.08
C ILE A 48 -9.77 -7.51 -10.99
N SER A 49 -8.79 -7.63 -10.11
CA SER A 49 -8.12 -8.90 -9.84
C SER A 49 -8.29 -9.26 -8.37
N TYR A 50 -8.76 -10.47 -8.10
CA TYR A 50 -8.73 -11.07 -6.77
C TYR A 50 -7.37 -11.76 -6.61
N ILE A 51 -6.64 -11.37 -5.57
CA ILE A 51 -5.37 -12.01 -5.21
C ILE A 51 -5.62 -12.68 -3.86
N PRO A 52 -5.68 -14.02 -3.80
CA PRO A 52 -5.84 -14.73 -2.54
C PRO A 52 -4.74 -14.31 -1.56
N SER A 53 -5.09 -14.25 -0.27
CA SER A 53 -4.08 -14.06 0.78
C SER A 53 -3.11 -15.24 0.77
N SER A 54 -1.89 -15.01 0.28
CA SER A 54 -0.79 -15.95 0.30
C SER A 54 0.22 -15.57 1.38
N VAL A 55 0.87 -16.56 1.98
CA VAL A 55 2.05 -16.32 2.82
C VAL A 55 3.19 -15.85 1.91
N SER A 56 3.57 -14.58 2.03
CA SER A 56 4.81 -14.06 1.42
C SER A 56 5.92 -14.05 2.46
N TYR A 57 7.06 -14.64 2.14
CA TYR A 57 8.24 -14.55 2.99
C TYR A 57 8.97 -13.23 2.70
N VAL A 58 9.06 -12.36 3.71
CA VAL A 58 9.86 -11.14 3.63
C VAL A 58 11.21 -11.42 4.26
N PHE A 59 12.28 -11.18 3.50
CA PHE A 59 13.64 -11.34 4.01
C PHE A 59 13.96 -10.25 5.04
N ASN A 60 14.24 -10.65 6.28
CA ASN A 60 14.66 -9.71 7.32
C ASN A 60 16.13 -9.33 7.15
N SER A 61 16.39 -8.41 6.22
CA SER A 61 17.74 -7.97 5.88
C SER A 61 18.51 -7.38 7.06
N ARG A 62 17.82 -6.73 8.01
CA ARG A 62 18.44 -6.17 9.21
C ARG A 62 18.98 -7.25 10.12
N GLN A 63 18.13 -8.22 10.46
CA GLN A 63 18.53 -9.33 11.32
C GLN A 63 19.59 -10.20 10.63
N PHE A 64 19.41 -10.48 9.34
CA PHE A 64 20.40 -11.23 8.56
C PHE A 64 21.76 -10.53 8.53
N ARG A 65 21.81 -9.20 8.36
CA ARG A 65 23.06 -8.44 8.42
C ARG A 65 23.73 -8.51 9.80
N GLN A 66 22.95 -8.53 10.87
CA GLN A 66 23.47 -8.62 12.24
C GLN A 66 24.05 -9.99 12.54
N GLU A 67 23.36 -11.05 12.13
CA GLU A 67 23.72 -12.44 12.43
C GLU A 67 24.73 -13.03 11.44
N ASN A 68 24.74 -12.54 10.20
CA ASN A 68 25.54 -13.09 9.08
C ASN A 68 26.25 -11.97 8.30
N SER A 69 26.97 -11.08 9.00
CA SER A 69 27.59 -9.88 8.41
C SER A 69 28.53 -10.18 7.25
N GLN A 70 29.43 -11.15 7.40
CA GLN A 70 30.40 -11.53 6.37
C GLN A 70 29.72 -12.03 5.09
N LEU A 71 28.65 -12.82 5.24
CA LEU A 71 27.87 -13.33 4.11
C LEU A 71 27.03 -12.22 3.48
N TYR A 72 26.52 -11.29 4.28
CA TYR A 72 25.79 -10.14 3.74
C TYR A 72 26.70 -9.27 2.85
N GLU A 73 27.92 -9.01 3.28
CA GLU A 73 28.89 -8.20 2.54
C GLU A 73 29.30 -8.82 1.20
N SER A 74 29.43 -10.15 1.12
CA SER A 74 29.83 -10.82 -0.13
C SER A 74 28.78 -10.76 -1.24
N TYR A 75 27.53 -10.38 -0.92
CA TYR A 75 26.44 -10.19 -1.87
C TYR A 75 26.12 -8.71 -2.16
N LEU A 76 26.88 -7.77 -1.59
CA LEU A 76 26.73 -6.35 -1.92
C LEU A 76 27.35 -6.06 -3.29
N ASN A 77 26.51 -5.70 -4.25
CA ASN A 77 26.96 -5.19 -5.55
C ASN A 77 27.17 -3.67 -5.47
N GLN A 78 28.33 -3.19 -5.90
CA GLN A 78 28.56 -1.76 -6.10
C GLN A 78 27.86 -1.30 -7.39
N GLU A 79 26.79 -0.54 -7.25
CA GLU A 79 26.19 0.17 -8.37
C GLU A 79 26.75 1.59 -8.48
N ARG A 80 27.10 1.99 -9.71
CA ARG A 80 27.61 3.33 -10.00
C ARG A 80 26.42 4.29 -10.09
N VAL A 81 26.16 5.03 -9.02
CA VAL A 81 25.10 6.04 -9.01
C VAL A 81 25.56 7.21 -9.89
N THR A 82 24.86 7.45 -11.00
CA THR A 82 25.22 8.47 -12.00
C THR A 82 24.73 9.88 -11.65
N ASN A 83 23.84 10.01 -10.65
CA ASN A 83 23.24 11.28 -10.27
C ASN A 83 23.50 11.59 -8.80
N GLU A 84 24.14 12.72 -8.53
CA GLU A 84 24.26 13.26 -7.18
C GLU A 84 22.88 13.78 -6.72
N GLN A 85 22.44 13.39 -5.52
CA GLN A 85 21.19 13.90 -4.91
C GLN A 85 21.47 14.43 -3.51
N ILE A 86 20.88 15.59 -3.19
CA ILE A 86 20.84 16.14 -1.83
C ILE A 86 19.50 15.80 -1.20
N ARG A 87 19.52 15.10 -0.06
CA ARG A 87 18.32 14.81 0.74
C ARG A 87 18.33 15.63 2.03
N ILE A 88 17.37 16.54 2.17
CA ILE A 88 17.16 17.29 3.41
C ILE A 88 16.11 16.57 4.25
N SER A 89 16.47 16.15 5.46
CA SER A 89 15.55 15.54 6.42
C SER A 89 15.32 16.52 7.58
N ARG A 90 14.05 16.83 7.89
CA ARG A 90 13.69 17.65 9.06
C ARG A 90 13.33 16.72 10.22
N SER A 91 14.04 16.85 11.35
CA SER A 91 13.64 16.24 12.62
C SER A 91 12.38 16.94 13.13
N LYS A 92 11.33 16.18 13.46
CA LYS A 92 10.22 16.72 14.25
C LYS A 92 10.77 17.05 15.63
N SER A 93 10.74 18.33 15.99
CA SER A 93 10.87 18.81 17.37
C SER A 93 9.65 18.38 18.19
#